data_AF-A0A9X5HDX3-F1
#
_entry.id   AF-A0A9X5HDX3-F1
#
_cell.length_a   1.000
_cell.length_b   1.000
_cell.length_c   1.000
_cell.angle_alpha   90.00
_cell.angle_beta   90.00
_cell.angle_gamma   90.00
#
_symmetry.space_group_name_H-M   'P 1'
#
loop_
_entity.id
_entity.type
_entity.pdbx_description
1 polymer ?
#
loop_
_entity_poly.entity_id
_entity_poly.type
_entity_poly.pdbx_seq_one_letter_code
_entity_poly.pdbx_strand_id
1 'polypeptide(L)' 'ALADGAVRLGPGADRDAARASLAAVPGLDDRTTAEIRTRALGDPDVAPPGLDTPDSWRPWRSYALNHLRAAGELE' A
#
# COMPACT_ATOMS: atom_id res chain seq x y z
N ALA A 1 3.51 -12.14 -14.32
CA ALA A 1 3.18 -11.72 -12.94
C ALA A 1 1.69 -11.89 -12.60
N LEU A 2 0.77 -11.16 -13.24
CA LEU A 2 -0.67 -11.38 -13.01
C LEU A 2 -1.21 -12.56 -13.82
N ALA A 3 -0.88 -12.61 -15.13
CA ALA A 3 -1.37 -13.65 -16.05
C ALA A 3 -0.92 -15.08 -15.69
N ASP A 4 0.25 -15.21 -15.08
CA ASP A 4 0.82 -16.48 -14.59
C ASP A 4 0.51 -16.75 -13.11
N GLY A 5 -0.23 -15.85 -12.44
CA GLY A 5 -0.65 -16.00 -11.05
C GLY A 5 0.43 -15.78 -9.99
N ALA A 6 1.64 -15.36 -10.36
CA ALA A 6 2.72 -15.07 -9.41
C ALA A 6 2.38 -13.92 -8.44
N VAL A 7 1.55 -12.97 -8.90
CA VAL A 7 0.98 -11.88 -8.09
C VAL A 7 -0.53 -12.07 -8.01
N ARG A 8 -1.08 -12.13 -6.80
CA ARG A 8 -2.53 -12.23 -6.55
C ARG A 8 -3.05 -10.94 -5.92
N LEU A 9 -3.94 -10.23 -6.63
CA LEU A 9 -4.56 -8.98 -6.19
C LEU A 9 -6.10 -9.05 -6.07
N GLY A 10 -6.64 -10.26 -5.90
CA GLY A 10 -8.08 -10.47 -5.78
C GLY A 10 -8.62 -10.29 -4.35
N PRO A 11 -9.95 -10.32 -4.19
CA PRO A 11 -10.59 -10.39 -2.88
C PRO A 11 -10.01 -11.52 -2.02
N GLY A 12 -9.68 -11.21 -0.76
CA GLY A 12 -9.09 -12.19 0.18
C GLY A 12 -7.62 -12.54 -0.09
N ALA A 13 -6.94 -11.85 -1.02
CA ALA A 13 -5.49 -11.98 -1.15
C ALA A 13 -4.78 -11.55 0.14
N ASP A 14 -3.80 -12.34 0.56
CA ASP A 14 -2.93 -12.00 1.67
C ASP A 14 -2.08 -10.78 1.28
N ARG A 15 -2.16 -9.72 2.09
CA ARG A 15 -1.55 -8.42 1.79
C ARG A 15 -0.02 -8.46 1.89
N ASP A 16 0.53 -9.25 2.81
CA ASP A 16 1.97 -9.39 2.98
C ASP A 16 2.58 -10.27 1.88
N ALA A 17 1.90 -11.34 1.51
CA ALA A 17 2.30 -12.16 0.36
C ALA A 17 2.22 -11.35 -0.94
N ALA A 18 1.16 -10.55 -1.13
CA ALA A 18 1.02 -9.67 -2.29
C ALA A 18 2.15 -8.63 -2.34
N ARG A 19 2.52 -8.01 -1.22
CA ARG A 19 3.68 -7.11 -1.14
C ARG A 19 4.97 -7.80 -1.57
N ALA A 20 5.24 -9.00 -1.07
CA ALA A 20 6.45 -9.76 -1.42
C ALA A 20 6.49 -10.09 -2.92
N SER A 21 5.37 -10.54 -3.49
CA SER A 21 5.27 -10.81 -4.93
C SER A 21 5.41 -9.56 -5.79
N LEU A 22 4.82 -8.43 -5.36
CA LEU A 22 4.94 -7.14 -6.07
C LEU A 22 6.39 -6.64 -6.08
N ALA A 23 7.11 -6.76 -4.96
CA ALA A 23 8.53 -6.37 -4.85
C ALA A 23 9.46 -7.21 -5.76
N ALA A 24 9.03 -8.40 -6.17
CA ALA A 24 9.77 -9.25 -7.10
C ALA A 24 9.53 -8.88 -8.59
N VAL A 25 8.60 -7.95 -8.89
CA VAL A 25 8.32 -7.52 -10.27
C VAL A 25 9.34 -6.47 -10.70
N PRO A 26 10.14 -6.70 -11.76
CA PRO A 26 11.10 -5.72 -12.25
C PRO A 26 10.42 -4.41 -12.65
N GLY A 27 10.97 -3.28 -12.20
CA GLY A 27 10.47 -1.94 -12.49
C GLY A 27 9.38 -1.44 -11.55
N LEU A 28 8.97 -2.24 -10.54
CA LEU A 28 8.04 -1.79 -9.49
C LEU A 28 8.81 -1.29 -8.27
N ASP A 29 8.44 -0.13 -7.74
CA ASP A 29 9.06 0.46 -6.56
C ASP A 29 8.15 0.38 -5.32
N ASP A 30 8.71 0.72 -4.15
CA ASP A 30 8.00 0.68 -2.87
C ASP A 30 6.80 1.64 -2.83
N ARG A 31 6.92 2.79 -3.51
CA ARG A 31 5.82 3.76 -3.61
C ARG A 31 4.65 3.18 -4.41
N THR A 32 4.91 2.61 -5.58
CA THR A 32 3.91 1.96 -6.43
C THR A 32 3.29 0.76 -5.71
N THR A 33 4.10 -0.01 -4.98
CA THR A 33 3.64 -1.12 -4.15
C THR A 33 2.70 -0.64 -3.04
N ALA A 34 3.05 0.45 -2.34
CA ALA A 34 2.20 1.06 -1.32
C ALA A 34 0.85 1.52 -1.89
N GLU A 35 0.86 2.10 -3.09
CA GLU A 35 -0.35 2.54 -3.79
C GLU A 35 -1.25 1.36 -4.16
N ILE A 36 -0.69 0.26 -4.69
CA ILE A 36 -1.45 -0.95 -5.00
C ILE A 36 -2.07 -1.56 -3.72
N ARG A 37 -1.30 -1.66 -2.63
CA ARG A 37 -1.82 -2.21 -1.36
C ARG A 37 -2.98 -1.39 -0.82
N THR A 38 -2.84 -0.06 -0.84
CA THR A 38 -3.88 0.84 -0.31
C THR A 38 -5.13 0.80 -1.18
N ARG A 39 -4.98 0.93 -2.51
CA ARG A 39 -6.12 1.11 -3.43
C ARG A 39 -6.75 -0.19 -3.90
N ALA A 40 -5.96 -1.23 -4.17
CA ALA A 40 -6.46 -2.50 -4.70
C ALA A 40 -6.77 -3.51 -3.58
N LEU A 41 -5.96 -3.56 -2.51
CA LEU A 41 -6.12 -4.55 -1.42
C LEU A 41 -6.80 -3.97 -0.17
N GLY A 42 -7.15 -2.69 -0.19
CA GLY A 42 -7.76 -1.99 0.94
C GLY A 42 -6.93 -2.12 2.22
N ASP A 43 -5.61 -2.08 2.10
CA ASP A 43 -4.71 -2.17 3.25
C ASP A 43 -4.82 -0.88 4.09
N PRO A 44 -5.26 -0.97 5.36
CA PRO A 44 -5.49 0.23 6.16
C PRO A 44 -4.21 0.84 6.75
N ASP A 45 -3.09 0.11 6.75
CA ASP A 45 -1.90 0.46 7.53
C ASP A 45 -0.63 0.61 6.67
N VAL A 46 -0.77 1.24 5.50
CA VAL A 46 0.32 1.45 4.52
C VAL A 46 0.59 2.93 4.32
N ALA A 47 1.87 3.29 4.28
CA ALA A 47 2.35 4.62 3.97
C ALA A 47 3.36 4.55 2.81
N PRO A 48 3.26 5.43 1.78
CA PRO A 48 4.32 5.62 0.81
C PRO A 48 5.65 6.01 1.47
N PRO A 49 6.80 5.64 0.87
CA PRO A 49 8.10 6.01 1.40
C PRO A 49 8.29 7.54 1.41
N GLY A 50 8.95 8.03 2.46
CA GLY A 50 9.28 9.44 2.65
C GLY A 50 8.24 10.26 3.43
N LEU A 51 7.14 9.67 3.86
CA LEU A 51 6.14 10.33 4.71
C LEU A 51 6.38 10.01 6.18
N ASP A 52 6.32 11.03 7.04
CA ASP A 52 6.31 10.83 8.48
C ASP A 52 4.95 10.23 8.88
N THR A 53 4.99 9.02 9.43
CA THR A 53 3.80 8.28 9.86
C THR A 53 4.02 7.70 11.25
N PRO A 54 3.59 8.41 12.30
CA PRO A 54 3.74 7.95 13.67
C PRO A 54 3.14 6.57 13.91
N ASP A 55 3.79 5.76 14.76
CA ASP A 55 3.27 4.45 15.16
C ASP A 55 1.89 4.53 15.85
N SER A 56 1.56 5.69 16.44
CA SER A 56 0.24 5.95 17.03
C SER A 56 -0.91 5.95 16.01
N TRP A 57 -0.63 6.06 14.72
CA TRP A 57 -1.64 5.97 13.65
C TRP A 57 -1.95 4.53 13.25
N ARG A 58 -1.19 3.54 13.73
CA ARG A 58 -1.48 2.13 13.48
C ARG A 58 -2.80 1.72 14.16
N PRO A 59 -3.60 0.84 13.55
CA PRO A 59 -3.40 0.16 12.27
C PRO A 59 -4.07 0.89 11.07
N TRP A 60 -4.15 2.22 11.08
CA TRP A 60 -4.95 3.02 10.14
C TRP A 60 -4.14 4.11 9.42
N ARG A 61 -2.82 3.93 9.24
CA ARG A 61 -1.94 4.93 8.61
C ARG A 61 -2.43 5.39 7.23
N SER A 62 -2.98 4.51 6.40
CA SER A 62 -3.50 4.88 5.08
C SER A 62 -4.70 5.82 5.18
N TYR A 63 -5.55 5.65 6.20
CA TYR A 63 -6.68 6.53 6.45
C TYR A 63 -6.24 7.88 6.98
N ALA A 64 -5.31 7.92 7.94
CA ALA A 64 -4.75 9.17 8.44
C ALA A 64 -4.16 10.02 7.29
N LEU A 65 -3.35 9.41 6.42
CA LEU A 65 -2.79 10.08 5.24
C LEU A 65 -3.88 10.57 4.28
N ASN A 66 -4.93 9.78 4.05
CA ASN A 66 -6.05 10.21 3.20
C ASN A 66 -6.83 11.38 3.80
N HIS A 67 -7.01 11.42 5.13
CA HIS A 67 -7.65 12.54 5.82
C HIS A 67 -6.80 13.81 5.75
N LEU A 68 -5.48 13.71 5.98
CA LEU A 68 -4.58 14.85 5.84
C LEU A 68 -4.57 15.40 4.41
N ARG A 69 -4.52 14.52 3.40
CA ARG A 69 -4.66 14.93 1.99
C ARG A 69 -5.99 15.64 1.73
N ALA A 70 -7.09 15.08 2.23
CA ALA A 70 -8.42 15.69 2.06
C ALA A 70 -8.55 17.04 2.78
N ALA A 71 -7.81 17.24 3.87
CA ALA A 71 -7.73 18.50 4.60
C ALA A 71 -6.76 19.52 3.99
N GLY A 72 -5.95 19.13 2.98
CA GLY A 72 -4.89 19.98 2.42
C GLY A 72 -3.64 20.08 3.29
N GLU A 73 -3.46 19.15 4.24
CA GLU A 73 -2.35 19.15 5.21
C GLU A 73 -1.17 18.25 4.77
N LEU A 74 -1.17 17.79 3.52
CA LEU A 74 -0.17 16.85 2.97
C LEU A 74 0.50 17.36 1.69
N GLU A 75 0.49 18.68 1.46
CA GLU A 75 1.16 19.36 0.33
C GLU A 75 2.65 19.64 0.60
#